data_AF-A0A848Q5M1-F1
#
_entry.id   AF-A0A848Q5M1-F1
#
_cell.length_a   1.000
_cell.length_b   1.000
_cell.length_c   1.000
_cell.angle_alpha   90.00
_cell.angle_beta   90.00
_cell.angle_gamma   90.00
#
_symmetry.space_group_name_H-M   'P 1'
#
loop_
_entity.id
_entity.type
_entity.pdbx_description
1 polymer ?
#
loop_
_entity_poly.entity_id
_entity_poly.type
_entity_poly.pdbx_seq_one_letter_code
_entity_poly.pdbx_strand_id
1 'polypeptide(L)'
;MLNNKQRLLIAVDMDGTLLTNEKIIAPKTKRLLKKLNKQGHLVILASGRPSRALYRYYNELELNSPLVCYNGAFVFHPKDETFPKVEFEFPKETVKELFINLKPYVQNVMCEN
;
A
#
# COMPACT_ATOMS: atom_id res chain seq x y z
N MET A 1 -13.66 -33.81 8.14
CA MET A 1 -13.83 -32.64 9.04
C MET A 1 -13.10 -31.46 8.40
N LEU A 2 -13.82 -30.39 8.05
CA LEU A 2 -13.20 -29.16 7.55
C LEU A 2 -12.48 -28.51 8.73
N ASN A 3 -11.16 -28.55 8.71
CA ASN A 3 -10.34 -27.80 9.66
C ASN A 3 -10.61 -26.32 9.38
N ASN A 4 -11.51 -25.71 10.15
CA ASN A 4 -11.95 -24.33 9.96
C ASN A 4 -10.84 -23.39 10.46
N LYS A 5 -9.70 -23.36 9.75
CA LYS A 5 -8.62 -22.43 10.04
C LYS A 5 -9.15 -21.03 9.78
N GLN A 6 -9.18 -20.22 10.83
CA GLN A 6 -9.60 -18.83 10.76
C GLN A 6 -8.75 -18.08 9.71
N ARG A 7 -9.43 -17.50 8.73
CA ARG A 7 -8.82 -16.59 7.77
C ARG A 7 -8.54 -15.26 8.46
N LEU A 8 -7.34 -14.73 8.26
CA LEU A 8 -6.92 -13.46 8.85
C LEU A 8 -6.66 -12.46 7.73
N LEU A 9 -6.95 -11.19 7.99
CA LEU A 9 -6.44 -10.06 7.22
C LEU A 9 -5.22 -9.53 7.97
N ILE A 10 -4.10 -9.42 7.28
CA ILE A 10 -2.82 -8.98 7.82
C ILE A 10 -2.41 -7.74 7.03
N ALA A 11 -2.66 -6.58 7.63
CA ALA A 11 -2.21 -5.30 7.07
C ALA A 11 -0.78 -5.02 7.53
N VAL A 12 0.11 -4.73 6.59
CA VAL A 12 1.52 -4.52 6.87
C VAL A 12 1.93 -3.15 6.39
N ASP A 13 2.38 -2.31 7.33
CA ASP A 13 3.05 -1.06 7.02
C ASP A 13 4.43 -1.29 6.37
N MET A 14 4.91 -0.32 5.60
CA MET A 14 6.13 -0.46 4.82
C MET A 14 7.36 0.17 5.48
N ASP A 15 7.44 1.49 5.50
CA ASP A 15 8.65 2.21 5.92
C ASP A 15 8.78 2.19 7.44
N GLY A 16 9.92 1.73 7.95
CA GLY A 16 10.12 1.55 9.39
C GLY A 16 9.47 0.28 9.96
N THR A 17 8.79 -0.52 9.12
CA THR A 17 8.10 -1.75 9.50
C THR A 17 8.55 -2.95 8.65
N LEU A 18 8.00 -3.12 7.43
CA LEU A 18 8.33 -4.24 6.54
C LEU A 18 9.69 -4.07 5.86
N LEU A 19 10.04 -2.83 5.51
CA LEU A 19 11.28 -2.50 4.82
C LEU A 19 12.40 -2.25 5.82
N THR A 20 13.54 -2.87 5.52
CA THR A 20 14.83 -2.53 6.12
C THR A 20 15.28 -1.11 5.73
N ASN A 21 16.35 -0.62 6.35
CA ASN A 21 16.94 0.67 6.03
C ASN A 21 17.41 0.74 4.57
N GLU A 22 17.80 -0.40 4.00
CA GLU A 22 18.21 -0.55 2.60
C GLU A 22 17.01 -0.65 1.64
N LYS A 23 15.79 -0.41 2.14
CA LYS A 23 14.52 -0.48 1.37
C LYS A 23 14.30 -1.84 0.71
N ILE A 24 14.72 -2.92 1.37
CA ILE A 24 14.43 -4.30 0.96
C ILE A 24 13.60 -5.04 1.99
N ILE A 25 12.88 -6.08 1.56
CA ILE A 25 12.17 -7.00 2.45
C ILE A 25 13.13 -8.11 2.87
N ALA A 26 13.33 -8.25 4.19
CA ALA A 26 14.18 -9.31 4.73
C ALA A 26 13.74 -10.70 4.23
N PRO A 27 14.67 -11.59 3.82
CA PRO A 27 14.32 -12.90 3.25
C PRO A 27 13.40 -13.75 4.13
N LYS A 28 13.60 -13.70 5.47
CA LYS A 28 12.75 -14.40 6.44
C LYS A 28 11.31 -13.89 6.40
N THR A 29 11.12 -12.57 6.44
CA THR A 29 9.80 -11.91 6.40
C THR A 29 9.10 -12.18 5.07
N LYS A 30 9.81 -12.06 3.96
CA LYS A 30 9.30 -12.41 2.62
C LYS A 30 8.76 -13.83 2.57
N ARG A 31 9.53 -14.82 3.03
CA ARG A 31 9.10 -16.23 3.07
C ARG A 31 7.88 -16.42 3.96
N LEU A 32 7.82 -15.75 5.11
CA LEU A 32 6.69 -15.84 6.03
C LEU A 32 5.41 -15.28 5.42
N LEU A 33 5.45 -14.07 4.86
CA LEU A 33 4.28 -13.44 4.25
C LEU A 33 3.75 -14.25 3.06
N LYS A 34 4.65 -14.76 2.20
CA LYS A 34 4.27 -15.67 1.11
C LYS A 34 3.62 -16.95 1.61
N LYS A 35 4.13 -17.53 2.70
CA LYS A 35 3.54 -18.72 3.34
C LYS A 35 2.14 -18.42 3.88
N LEU A 36 1.96 -17.29 4.57
CA LEU A 36 0.66 -16.88 5.11
C LEU A 36 -0.37 -16.65 3.99
N ASN A 37 0.04 -16.01 2.89
CA ASN A 37 -0.80 -15.84 1.70
C ASN A 37 -1.23 -17.21 1.12
N LYS A 38 -0.28 -18.15 0.97
CA LYS A 38 -0.56 -19.52 0.51
C LYS A 38 -1.44 -20.34 1.45
N GLN A 39 -1.51 -19.97 2.74
CA GLN A 39 -2.39 -20.59 3.72
C GLN A 39 -3.82 -20.01 3.70
N GLY A 40 -4.11 -19.08 2.79
CA GLY A 40 -5.43 -18.47 2.61
C GLY A 40 -5.64 -17.18 3.40
N HIS A 41 -4.66 -16.74 4.20
CA HIS A 41 -4.71 -15.42 4.84
C HIS A 41 -4.56 -14.32 3.79
N LEU A 42 -5.20 -13.17 4.01
CA LEU A 42 -5.11 -12.02 3.13
C LEU A 42 -4.02 -11.07 3.66
N VAL A 43 -2.85 -11.07 3.02
CA VAL A 43 -1.77 -10.12 3.34
C VAL A 43 -1.94 -8.89 2.46
N ILE A 44 -2.11 -7.71 3.05
CA ILE A 44 -2.22 -6.44 2.32
C ILE A 44 -1.07 -5.50 2.69
N LEU A 45 -0.61 -4.70 1.72
CA LEU A 45 0.30 -3.58 1.99
C LEU A 45 -0.54 -2.33 2.28
N ALA A 46 -0.22 -1.65 3.36
CA ALA A 46 -0.79 -0.36 3.71
C ALA A 46 0.33 0.67 3.87
N SER A 47 0.26 1.78 3.15
CA SER A 47 1.36 2.75 3.14
C SER A 47 0.92 4.17 2.74
N GLY A 48 1.70 5.15 3.19
CA GLY A 48 1.68 6.52 2.67
C GLY A 48 2.17 6.65 1.23
N ARG A 49 2.86 5.62 0.72
CA ARG A 49 3.42 5.65 -0.64
C ARG A 49 2.32 5.69 -1.72
N PRO A 50 2.63 6.29 -2.88
CA PRO A 50 1.83 6.12 -4.09
C PRO A 50 1.83 4.67 -4.56
N SER A 51 0.75 4.25 -5.23
CA SER A 51 0.56 2.88 -5.71
C SER A 51 1.75 2.37 -6.55
N ARG A 52 2.32 3.22 -7.41
CA ARG A 52 3.49 2.86 -8.24
C ARG A 52 4.70 2.41 -7.42
N ALA A 53 4.90 2.99 -6.24
CA ALA A 53 6.03 2.68 -5.37
C ALA A 53 5.82 1.40 -4.55
N LEU A 54 4.61 0.84 -4.57
CA LEU A 54 4.24 -0.41 -3.92
C LEU A 54 4.37 -1.62 -4.86
N TYR A 55 4.21 -1.43 -6.17
CA TYR A 55 4.15 -2.53 -7.14
C TYR A 55 5.34 -3.48 -7.10
N ARG A 56 6.56 -2.96 -6.95
CA ARG A 56 7.76 -3.78 -6.82
C ARG A 56 7.61 -4.80 -5.69
N TYR A 57 7.22 -4.33 -4.50
CA TYR A 57 7.09 -5.16 -3.30
C TYR A 57 5.88 -6.08 -3.36
N TYR A 58 4.76 -5.58 -3.89
CA TYR A 58 3.55 -6.35 -4.13
C TYR A 58 3.84 -7.57 -5.01
N ASN A 59 4.60 -7.38 -6.09
CA ASN A 59 5.01 -8.45 -6.99
C ASN A 59 6.05 -9.39 -6.35
N GLU A 60 7.04 -8.84 -5.64
CA GLU A 60 8.07 -9.61 -4.91
C GLU A 60 7.49 -10.57 -3.85
N LEU A 61 6.39 -10.15 -3.22
CA LEU A 61 5.61 -10.93 -2.26
C LEU A 61 4.54 -11.83 -2.91
N GLU A 62 4.39 -11.80 -4.23
CA GLU A 62 3.36 -12.55 -4.97
C GLU A 62 1.94 -12.32 -4.42
N LEU A 63 1.63 -11.07 -4.07
CA LEU A 63 0.32 -10.74 -3.50
C LEU A 63 -0.78 -10.75 -4.57
N ASN A 64 -1.98 -11.08 -4.11
CA ASN A 64 -3.22 -10.99 -4.87
C ASN A 64 -4.31 -10.46 -3.93
N SER A 65 -4.15 -9.21 -3.54
CA SER A 65 -4.93 -8.56 -2.50
C SER A 65 -5.10 -7.07 -2.79
N PRO A 66 -6.04 -6.38 -2.13
CA PRO A 66 -6.10 -4.93 -2.19
C PRO A 66 -4.81 -4.27 -1.69
N LEU A 67 -4.57 -3.05 -2.18
CA LEU A 67 -3.53 -2.13 -1.72
C LEU A 67 -4.19 -0.95 -1.03
N VAL A 68 -3.59 -0.48 0.07
CA VAL A 68 -3.94 0.77 0.73
C VAL A 68 -2.79 1.75 0.51
N CYS A 69 -3.04 2.82 -0.24
CA CYS A 69 -2.05 3.81 -0.69
C CYS A 69 -2.40 5.20 -0.15
N TYR A 70 -1.45 6.16 -0.30
CA TYR A 70 -1.67 7.57 0.06
C TYR A 70 -2.26 7.76 1.47
N ASN A 71 -1.75 7.03 2.46
CA ASN A 71 -2.23 7.05 3.84
C ASN A 71 -3.71 6.63 3.99
N GLY A 72 -4.20 5.78 3.09
CA GLY A 72 -5.58 5.31 3.10
C GLY A 72 -6.52 6.12 2.21
N ALA A 73 -6.04 7.18 1.57
CA ALA A 73 -6.83 7.96 0.63
C ALA A 73 -7.15 7.19 -0.66
N PHE A 74 -6.42 6.11 -0.97
CA PHE A 74 -6.72 5.26 -2.11
C PHE A 74 -6.64 3.78 -1.76
N VAL A 75 -7.73 3.04 -1.97
CA VAL A 75 -7.80 1.59 -1.83
C VAL A 75 -8.34 0.98 -3.10
N PHE A 76 -7.61 0.02 -3.67
CA PHE A 76 -8.00 -0.68 -4.89
C PHE A 76 -7.35 -2.07 -4.94
N HIS A 77 -7.82 -2.94 -5.85
CA HIS A 77 -7.19 -4.24 -6.09
C HIS A 77 -6.46 -4.23 -7.45
N PRO A 78 -5.13 -4.34 -7.49
CA PRO A 78 -4.39 -4.19 -8.75
C PRO A 78 -4.63 -5.28 -9.81
N LYS A 79 -5.23 -6.40 -9.40
CA LYS A 79 -5.49 -7.57 -10.25
C LYS A 79 -6.98 -7.90 -10.38
N ASP A 80 -7.85 -7.06 -9.83
CA ASP A 80 -9.29 -7.26 -9.86
C ASP A 80 -9.98 -5.90 -10.01
N GLU A 81 -10.35 -5.57 -11.24
CA GLU A 81 -11.00 -4.31 -11.58
C GLU A 81 -12.44 -4.22 -11.03
N THR A 82 -13.03 -5.34 -10.64
CA THR A 82 -14.38 -5.38 -10.06
C THR A 82 -14.38 -5.05 -8.58
N PHE A 83 -13.21 -5.04 -7.94
CA PHE A 83 -13.08 -4.67 -6.53
C PHE A 83 -13.46 -3.20 -6.32
N PRO A 84 -14.33 -2.89 -5.35
CA PRO A 84 -14.72 -1.51 -5.06
C PRO A 84 -13.51 -0.65 -4.72
N LYS A 85 -13.41 0.51 -5.38
CA LYS A 85 -12.38 1.49 -5.08
C LYS A 85 -12.85 2.44 -3.99
N VAL A 86 -11.94 2.83 -3.11
CA VAL A 86 -12.14 3.92 -2.15
C VAL A 86 -11.14 5.00 -2.52
N GLU A 87 -11.61 6.20 -2.84
CA GLU A 87 -10.80 7.33 -3.25
C GLU A 87 -11.24 8.56 -2.45
N PHE A 88 -10.28 9.21 -1.79
CA PHE A 88 -10.47 10.47 -1.07
C PHE A 88 -9.50 11.49 -1.63
N GLU A 89 -10.05 12.56 -2.19
CA GLU A 89 -9.27 13.61 -2.82
C GLU A 89 -9.60 14.96 -2.18
N PHE A 90 -8.60 15.82 -2.12
CA PHE A 90 -8.84 17.23 -1.81
C PHE A 90 -9.35 17.94 -3.06
N PRO A 91 -10.31 18.88 -2.94
CA PRO A 91 -10.69 19.73 -4.05
C PRO A 91 -9.47 20.44 -4.64
N LYS A 92 -9.42 20.53 -5.97
CA LYS A 92 -8.29 21.12 -6.70
C LYS A 92 -7.97 22.54 -6.23
N GLU A 93 -8.99 23.31 -5.92
CA GLU A 93 -8.90 24.69 -5.43
C GLU A 93 -8.19 24.73 -4.06
N THR A 94 -8.53 23.82 -3.15
CA THR A 94 -7.88 23.69 -1.84
C THR A 94 -6.39 23.38 -1.98
N VAL A 95 -6.02 22.46 -2.88
CA VAL A 95 -4.62 22.11 -3.15
C VAL A 95 -3.86 23.30 -3.74
N LYS A 96 -4.47 24.05 -4.68
CA LYS A 96 -3.88 25.27 -5.26
C LYS A 96 -3.66 26.35 -4.21
N GLU A 97 -4.65 26.62 -3.38
CA GLU A 97 -4.58 27.62 -2.31
C GLU A 97 -3.48 27.24 -1.30
N LEU A 98 -3.45 25.98 -0.87
CA LEU A 98 -2.40 25.46 0.00
C LEU A 98 -1.01 25.69 -0.59
N PHE A 99 -0.83 25.38 -1.88
CA PHE A 99 0.46 25.57 -2.55
C PHE A 99 0.86 27.05 -2.65
N ILE A 100 -0.08 27.94 -2.99
CA ILE A 100 0.18 29.39 -3.05
C ILE A 100 0.60 29.92 -1.67
N ASN A 101 -0.13 29.54 -0.62
CA ASN A 101 0.12 30.01 0.74
C ASN A 101 1.42 29.43 1.34
N LEU A 102 1.77 28.21 0.98
CA LEU A 102 2.99 27.55 1.45
C LEU A 102 4.19 27.77 0.52
N LYS A 103 4.05 28.46 -0.61
CA LYS A 103 5.10 28.63 -1.62
C LYS A 103 6.47 29.04 -1.04
N PRO A 104 6.59 29.94 -0.04
CA PRO A 104 7.88 30.28 0.56
C PRO A 104 8.56 29.12 1.32
N TYR A 105 7.78 28.13 1.75
CA TYR A 105 8.23 26.97 2.54
C TYR A 105 8.35 25.68 1.72
N VAL A 106 7.76 25.64 0.53
CA VAL A 106 7.78 24.46 -0.34
C VAL A 106 9.07 24.43 -1.14
N GLN A 107 9.92 23.44 -0.88
CA GLN A 107 11.14 23.21 -1.65
C GLN A 107 10.89 22.35 -2.90
N ASN A 108 10.01 21.35 -2.79
CA ASN A 108 9.72 20.38 -3.85
C ASN A 108 8.25 19.98 -3.84
N VAL A 109 7.71 19.70 -5.02
CA VAL A 109 6.38 19.09 -5.20
C VAL A 109 6.54 17.86 -6.07
N MET A 110 5.97 16.75 -5.64
CA MET A 110 5.86 15.54 -6.44
C MET A 110 4.45 15.43 -6.99
N CYS A 111 4.34 15.35 -8.32
CA CYS A 111 3.08 15.09 -9.02
C CYS A 111 3.18 13.74 -9.72
N GLU A 112 2.06 13.02 -9.79
CA GLU A 112 1.93 11.76 -10.52
C GLU A 112 0.79 11.89 -11.52
N ASN A 113 0.90 11.18 -12.65
CA ASN A 113 -0.08 11.16 -13.74
C ASN A 113 -1.04 9.98 -13.60
#